data_AF-A0A2N6B8S7-F1
#
_entry.id   AF-A0A2N6B8S7-F1
#
_cell.length_a   1.000
_cell.length_b   1.000
_cell.length_c   1.000
_cell.angle_alpha   90.00
_cell.angle_beta   90.00
_cell.angle_gamma   90.00
#
_symmetry.space_group_name_H-M   'P 1'
#
loop_
_entity.id
_entity.type
_entity.pdbx_description
1 polymer ?
#
loop_
_entity_poly.entity_id
_entity_poly.type
_entity_poly.pdbx_seq_one_letter_code
_entity_poly.pdbx_strand_id
1 'polypeptide(L)'
;MEAIPAIVLSKDVLEEMLTEAGRRAAELTVEKLQAQLVQDPRERHLRLLRSYLLDRSEVEKPRDMWASSHDIRRIELSAKGKPKSTTWFQRFKRESGLAECVSRPSASHGRLQEWTFEDIANAWQRFYALRW
;
A
#
# COMPACT_ATOMS: atom_id res chain seq x y z
N MET A 1 31.52 -18.58 -46.67
CA MET A 1 31.49 -17.84 -45.40
C MET A 1 30.81 -16.52 -45.66
N GLU A 2 29.58 -16.34 -45.16
CA GLU A 2 28.89 -15.06 -45.26
C GLU A 2 29.57 -14.03 -44.34
N ALA A 3 29.87 -12.86 -44.89
CA ALA A 3 30.50 -11.78 -44.15
C ALA A 3 29.48 -11.13 -43.22
N ILE A 4 29.72 -11.23 -41.91
CA ILE A 4 28.95 -10.51 -40.89
C ILE A 4 29.26 -9.01 -41.07
N PRO A 5 28.27 -8.15 -41.37
CA PRO A 5 28.52 -6.72 -41.49
C PRO A 5 28.87 -6.16 -40.11
N ALA A 6 30.12 -5.73 -39.95
CA ALA A 6 30.57 -4.99 -38.78
C ALA A 6 30.09 -3.55 -38.90
N ILE A 7 29.17 -3.15 -38.02
CA ILE A 7 28.79 -1.74 -37.89
C ILE A 7 29.94 -1.03 -37.19
N VAL A 8 30.74 -0.28 -37.96
CA VAL A 8 31.77 0.61 -37.41
C VAL A 8 31.08 1.89 -36.99
N LEU A 9 30.68 1.95 -35.72
CA LEU A 9 30.20 3.18 -35.10
C LEU A 9 31.37 4.15 -35.00
N SER A 10 31.21 5.35 -35.56
CA SER A 10 32.13 6.44 -35.20
C SER A 10 31.96 6.75 -33.72
N LYS A 11 33.04 7.24 -33.10
CA LYS A 11 33.03 7.63 -31.68
C LYS A 11 31.89 8.59 -31.37
N ASP A 12 31.62 9.54 -32.28
CA ASP A 12 30.57 10.54 -32.13
C ASP A 12 29.17 9.91 -32.11
N VAL A 13 28.90 8.93 -32.98
CA VAL A 13 27.62 8.22 -33.01
C VAL A 13 27.43 7.37 -31.75
N LEU A 14 28.51 6.76 -31.24
CA LEU A 14 28.46 6.02 -29.98
C LEU A 14 28.17 6.95 -28.78
N GLU A 15 28.82 8.11 -28.71
CA GLU A 15 28.58 9.10 -27.65
C GLU A 15 27.14 9.65 -27.69
N GLU A 16 26.62 9.90 -28.88
CA GLU A 16 25.23 10.36 -29.06
C GLU A 16 24.22 9.29 -28.62
N MET A 17 24.45 8.02 -29.00
CA MET A 17 23.62 6.89 -28.58
C MET A 17 23.64 6.69 -27.05
N LEU A 18 24.81 6.81 -26.42
CA LEU A 18 24.96 6.69 -24.96
C LEU A 18 24.26 7.84 -24.24
N THR A 19 24.35 9.06 -24.78
CA THR A 19 23.71 10.26 -24.22
C THR A 19 22.18 10.13 -24.28
N GLU A 20 21.63 9.70 -25.42
CA GLU A 20 20.20 9.51 -25.58
C GLU A 20 19.67 8.33 -24.74
N ALA A 21 20.44 7.25 -24.61
CA ALA A 21 20.12 6.16 -23.69
C ALA A 21 20.08 6.64 -22.22
N GLY A 22 21.06 7.45 -21.81
CA GLY A 22 21.11 8.07 -20.49
C GLY A 22 19.91 8.99 -20.23
N ARG A 23 19.54 9.82 -21.20
CA ARG A 23 18.38 10.72 -21.11
C ARG A 23 17.08 9.94 -20.91
N ARG A 24 16.84 8.91 -21.71
CA ARG A 24 15.66 8.04 -21.59
C ARG A 24 15.61 7.31 -20.25
N ALA A 25 16.74 6.82 -19.77
CA ALA A 25 16.82 6.16 -18.46
C ALA A 25 16.47 7.14 -17.32
N ALA A 26 16.94 8.39 -17.41
CA ALA A 26 16.62 9.43 -16.45
C ALA A 26 15.12 9.79 -16.47
N GLU A 27 14.54 9.99 -17.65
CA GLU A 27 13.11 10.27 -17.84
C GLU A 27 12.24 9.15 -17.24
N LEU A 28 12.52 7.88 -17.57
CA LEU A 28 11.80 6.72 -17.00
C LEU A 28 11.91 6.63 -15.48
N THR A 29 13.09 6.97 -14.93
CA THR A 29 13.33 6.95 -13.49
C THR A 29 12.53 8.06 -12.80
N VAL A 30 12.51 9.27 -13.38
CA VAL A 30 11.75 10.41 -12.87
C VAL A 30 10.25 10.13 -12.94
N GLU A 31 9.73 9.59 -14.05
CA GLU A 31 8.32 9.21 -14.16
C GLU A 31 7.93 8.16 -13.10
N LYS A 32 8.78 7.15 -12.89
CA LYS A 32 8.56 6.13 -11.86
C LYS A 32 8.56 6.71 -10.46
N LEU A 33 9.45 7.65 -10.17
CA LEU A 33 9.50 8.36 -8.89
C LEU A 33 8.30 9.30 -8.72
N GLN A 34 7.89 10.01 -9.76
CA GLN A 34 6.71 10.86 -9.76
C GLN A 34 5.42 10.06 -9.56
N ALA A 35 5.29 8.90 -10.21
CA ALA A 35 4.19 7.97 -9.97
C ALA A 35 4.18 7.42 -8.53
N GLN A 36 5.36 7.32 -7.89
CA GLN A 36 5.47 6.99 -6.46
C GLN A 36 5.23 8.19 -5.53
N LEU A 37 5.38 9.43 -6.01
CA LEU A 37 5.15 10.67 -5.28
C LEU A 37 3.69 11.13 -5.36
N VAL A 38 3.01 10.92 -6.48
CA VAL A 38 1.55 11.08 -6.64
C VAL A 38 0.87 9.89 -5.98
N GLN A 39 0.95 9.82 -4.67
CA GLN A 39 0.25 8.79 -3.91
C GLN A 39 -1.19 9.20 -3.72
N ASP A 40 -2.11 8.34 -4.16
CA ASP A 40 -3.51 8.39 -3.76
C ASP A 40 -3.56 8.56 -2.23
N PRO A 41 -4.26 9.59 -1.71
CA PRO A 41 -4.45 9.79 -0.27
C PRO A 41 -4.87 8.51 0.46
N ARG A 42 -5.63 7.62 -0.21
CA ARG A 42 -6.01 6.31 0.33
C ARG A 42 -4.84 5.35 0.50
N GLU A 43 -3.87 5.35 -0.41
CA GLU A 43 -2.65 4.53 -0.28
C GLU A 43 -1.74 5.05 0.82
N ARG A 44 -1.63 6.38 0.97
CA ARG A 44 -0.90 6.97 2.09
C ARG A 44 -1.55 6.58 3.42
N HIS A 45 -2.87 6.66 3.50
CA HIS A 45 -3.64 6.26 4.68
C HIS A 45 -3.47 4.78 5.01
N LEU A 46 -3.51 3.91 4.00
CA LEU A 46 -3.29 2.48 4.17
C LEU A 46 -1.86 2.15 4.61
N ARG A 47 -0.85 2.88 4.10
CA ARG A 47 0.53 2.73 4.56
C ARG A 47 0.69 3.12 6.03
N LEU A 48 0.06 4.21 6.45
CA LEU A 48 0.05 4.62 7.88
C LEU A 48 -0.62 3.55 8.76
N LEU A 49 -1.73 2.96 8.31
CA LEU A 49 -2.35 1.87 9.06
C LEU A 49 -1.40 0.66 9.15
N ARG A 50 -0.72 0.29 8.06
CA ARG A 50 0.24 -0.82 8.05
C ARG A 50 1.44 -0.55 8.96
N SER A 51 2.01 0.65 8.94
CA SER A 51 3.12 1.00 9.84
C SER A 51 2.68 0.94 11.28
N TYR A 52 1.49 1.47 11.61
CA TYR A 52 0.94 1.40 12.95
C TYR A 52 0.74 -0.03 13.47
N LEU A 53 0.33 -0.96 12.60
CA LEU A 53 0.17 -2.37 12.96
C LEU A 53 1.51 -3.07 13.26
N LEU A 54 2.62 -2.58 12.70
CA LEU A 54 3.96 -3.10 12.95
C LEU A 54 4.58 -2.45 14.19
N ASP A 55 4.44 -1.13 14.32
CA ASP A 55 4.95 -0.34 15.42
C ASP A 55 3.91 0.69 15.85
N ARG A 56 3.44 0.56 17.10
CA ARG A 56 2.42 1.43 17.70
C ARG A 56 2.93 2.86 17.94
N SER A 57 4.24 3.11 17.89
CA SER A 57 4.82 4.44 18.09
C SER A 57 4.80 5.32 16.83
N GLU A 58 4.55 4.74 15.65
CA GLU A 58 4.55 5.44 14.35
C GLU A 58 3.38 6.43 14.17
N VAL A 59 2.35 6.38 15.02
CA VAL A 59 1.17 7.25 14.94
C VAL A 59 0.89 7.87 16.31
N GLU A 60 0.97 9.19 16.41
CA GLU A 60 0.77 9.91 17.68
C GLU A 60 -0.67 9.84 18.21
N LYS A 61 -1.67 9.87 17.31
CA LYS A 61 -3.10 9.92 17.67
C LYS A 61 -3.92 8.85 16.95
N PRO A 62 -3.70 7.56 17.25
CA PRO A 62 -4.36 6.45 16.54
C PRO A 62 -5.87 6.39 16.77
N ARG A 63 -6.37 7.02 17.84
CA ARG A 63 -7.81 7.13 18.14
C ARG A 63 -8.52 8.20 17.30
N ASP A 64 -7.79 9.09 16.64
CA ASP A 64 -8.32 10.12 15.76
C ASP A 64 -8.24 9.71 14.28
N MET A 65 -7.59 8.58 14.00
CA MET A 65 -7.40 8.01 12.66
C MET A 65 -8.40 6.87 12.44
N TRP A 66 -9.12 6.93 11.32
CA TRP A 66 -10.24 6.03 11.05
C TRP A 66 -10.00 5.22 9.79
N ALA A 67 -10.40 3.94 9.77
CA ALA A 67 -10.36 3.13 8.57
C ALA A 67 -11.67 2.38 8.35
N SER A 68 -12.03 2.21 7.08
CA SER A 68 -13.22 1.50 6.66
C SER A 68 -12.96 -0.01 6.54
N SER A 69 -14.03 -0.79 6.38
CA SER A 69 -13.90 -2.21 6.04
C SER A 69 -13.09 -2.46 4.76
N HIS A 70 -13.11 -1.53 3.80
CA HIS A 70 -12.34 -1.62 2.58
C HIS A 70 -10.83 -1.50 2.87
N ASP A 71 -10.44 -0.56 3.73
CA ASP A 71 -9.03 -0.36 4.09
C ASP A 71 -8.48 -1.55 4.89
N ILE A 72 -9.27 -2.06 5.84
CA ILE A 72 -8.90 -3.23 6.65
C ILE A 72 -8.64 -4.45 5.75
N ARG A 73 -9.48 -4.68 4.74
CA ARG A 73 -9.30 -5.78 3.77
C ARG A 73 -8.07 -5.62 2.89
N ARG A 74 -7.48 -4.42 2.83
CA ARG A 74 -6.29 -4.11 2.04
C ARG A 74 -5.00 -4.07 2.85
N ILE A 75 -5.08 -4.17 4.18
CA ILE A 75 -3.89 -4.25 5.05
C ILE A 75 -2.93 -5.32 4.52
N GLU A 76 -3.44 -6.53 4.31
CA GLU A 76 -2.70 -7.66 3.76
C GLU A 76 -3.36 -8.15 2.47
N LEU A 77 -2.66 -8.02 1.35
CA LEU A 77 -3.15 -8.52 0.06
C LEU A 77 -2.96 -10.04 -0.04
N SER A 78 -3.82 -10.69 -0.81
CA SER A 78 -3.60 -12.08 -1.22
C SER A 78 -2.39 -12.20 -2.15
N ALA A 79 -1.91 -13.43 -2.37
CA ALA A 79 -0.82 -13.72 -3.32
C ALA A 79 -1.07 -13.20 -4.75
N LYS A 80 -2.34 -12.95 -5.12
CA LYS A 80 -2.74 -12.37 -6.41
C LYS A 80 -2.88 -10.84 -6.38
N GLY A 81 -2.41 -10.19 -5.32
CA GLY A 81 -2.51 -8.74 -5.12
C GLY A 81 -3.93 -8.23 -4.84
N LYS A 82 -4.90 -9.12 -4.56
CA LYS A 82 -6.30 -8.74 -4.30
C LYS A 82 -6.55 -8.52 -2.81
N PRO A 83 -7.42 -7.56 -2.43
CA PRO A 83 -7.88 -7.40 -1.05
C PRO A 83 -8.52 -8.68 -0.51
N LYS A 84 -8.51 -8.87 0.81
CA LYS A 84 -9.26 -9.96 1.46
C LYS A 84 -10.76 -9.88 1.10
N SER A 85 -11.44 -11.01 1.10
CA SER A 85 -12.88 -11.07 0.75
C SER A 85 -13.77 -10.46 1.83
N THR A 86 -15.01 -10.15 1.48
CA THR A 86 -16.03 -9.72 2.45
C THR A 86 -16.28 -10.81 3.50
N THR A 87 -16.30 -12.08 3.10
CA THR A 87 -16.46 -13.22 4.02
C THR A 87 -15.32 -13.29 5.03
N TRP A 88 -14.07 -13.08 4.59
CA TRP A 88 -12.94 -12.98 5.50
C TRP A 88 -13.13 -11.82 6.49
N PHE A 89 -13.59 -10.66 6.01
CA PHE A 89 -13.79 -9.51 6.87
C PHE A 89 -14.88 -9.74 7.93
N GLN A 90 -16.00 -10.37 7.57
CA GLN A 90 -17.04 -10.72 8.54
C GLN A 90 -16.52 -11.68 9.61
N ARG A 91 -15.70 -12.67 9.21
CA ARG A 91 -15.04 -13.57 10.16
C ARG A 91 -14.08 -12.83 11.07
N PHE A 92 -13.18 -12.02 10.50
CA PHE A 92 -12.26 -11.17 11.22
C PHE A 92 -12.99 -10.32 12.25
N LYS A 93 -14.02 -9.58 11.82
CA LYS A 93 -14.82 -8.70 12.67
C LYS A 93 -15.45 -9.42 13.86
N ARG A 94 -15.97 -10.63 13.66
CA ARG A 94 -16.58 -11.44 14.73
C ARG A 94 -15.54 -12.02 15.70
N GLU A 95 -14.49 -12.64 15.18
CA GLU A 95 -13.51 -13.40 16.00
C GLU A 95 -12.53 -12.48 16.74
N SER A 96 -12.27 -11.30 16.20
CA SER A 96 -11.37 -10.31 16.81
C SER A 96 -12.02 -9.42 17.87
N GLY A 97 -13.35 -9.42 17.98
CA GLY A 97 -14.09 -8.45 18.79
C GLY A 97 -14.26 -7.07 18.15
N LEU A 98 -13.76 -6.83 16.92
CA LEU A 98 -13.98 -5.56 16.21
C LEU A 98 -15.47 -5.24 16.00
N ALA A 99 -16.33 -6.27 16.00
CA ALA A 99 -17.79 -6.10 15.99
C ALA A 99 -18.32 -5.31 17.19
N GLU A 100 -17.65 -5.38 18.34
CA GLU A 100 -18.05 -4.75 19.60
C GLU A 100 -17.49 -3.32 19.72
N CYS A 101 -16.46 -3.00 18.93
CA CYS A 101 -15.88 -1.66 18.78
C CYS A 101 -16.77 -0.73 17.93
N VAL A 102 -18.09 -0.69 18.19
CA VAL A 102 -19.05 0.20 17.51
C VAL A 102 -19.04 1.62 18.10
N SER A 103 -18.06 1.91 18.96
CA SER A 103 -18.24 2.91 20.02
C SER A 103 -18.22 4.36 19.56
N ARG A 104 -17.97 4.68 18.28
CA ARG A 104 -18.00 6.07 17.80
C ARG A 104 -18.45 6.18 16.35
N PRO A 105 -19.49 6.97 16.02
CA PRO A 105 -19.76 7.34 14.64
C PRO A 105 -18.56 8.11 14.09
N SER A 106 -18.06 7.71 12.92
CA SER A 106 -17.04 8.46 12.20
C SER A 106 -17.51 9.90 11.98
N ALA A 107 -16.70 10.86 12.44
CA ALA A 107 -17.01 12.28 12.33
C ALA A 107 -17.12 12.75 10.86
N SER A 108 -16.49 12.03 9.93
CA SER A 108 -16.37 12.40 8.52
C SER A 108 -17.31 11.63 7.59
N HIS A 109 -17.72 10.39 7.92
CA HIS A 109 -18.43 9.53 6.96
C HIS A 109 -19.83 9.06 7.36
N GLY A 110 -20.35 9.46 8.53
CA GLY A 110 -21.77 9.43 8.94
C GLY A 110 -22.51 8.08 8.92
N ARG A 111 -22.56 7.38 7.77
CA ARG A 111 -23.23 6.10 7.52
C ARG A 111 -22.28 4.91 7.34
N LEU A 112 -21.03 5.14 6.96
CA LEU A 112 -20.06 4.04 6.81
C LEU A 112 -19.53 3.64 8.18
N GLN A 113 -19.59 2.35 8.48
CA GLN A 113 -18.95 1.80 9.67
C GLN A 113 -17.43 1.89 9.48
N GLU A 114 -16.80 2.70 10.31
CA GLU A 114 -15.34 2.86 10.41
C GLU A 114 -14.90 2.55 11.83
N TRP A 115 -13.62 2.23 11.97
CA TRP A 115 -12.98 1.90 13.23
C TRP A 115 -11.71 2.71 13.39
N THR A 116 -11.34 3.03 14.62
CA THR A 116 -10.08 3.73 14.85
C THR A 116 -8.89 2.81 14.54
N PHE A 117 -7.72 3.38 14.26
CA PHE A 117 -6.50 2.59 14.08
C PHE A 117 -6.22 1.75 15.34
N GLU A 118 -6.56 2.29 16.52
CA GLU A 118 -6.46 1.59 17.79
C GLU A 118 -7.35 0.33 17.86
N ASP A 119 -8.63 0.47 17.51
CA ASP A 119 -9.58 -0.66 17.47
C ASP A 119 -9.09 -1.75 16.49
N ILE A 120 -8.66 -1.33 15.30
CA ILE A 120 -8.19 -2.23 14.25
C ILE A 120 -6.96 -2.99 14.72
N ALA A 121 -6.00 -2.31 15.35
CA ALA A 121 -4.75 -2.93 15.74
C ALA A 121 -4.92 -3.91 16.91
N ASN A 122 -5.80 -3.61 17.85
CA ASN A 122 -6.18 -4.54 18.93
C ASN A 122 -6.91 -5.77 18.37
N ALA A 123 -7.83 -5.56 17.44
CA ALA A 123 -8.51 -6.65 16.73
C ALA A 123 -7.54 -7.49 15.89
N TRP A 124 -6.57 -6.86 15.21
CA TRP A 124 -5.56 -7.52 14.39
C TRP A 124 -4.70 -8.46 15.22
N GLN A 125 -4.15 -7.95 16.33
CA GLN A 125 -3.35 -8.74 17.25
C GLN A 125 -4.14 -9.93 17.79
N ARG A 126 -5.38 -9.73 18.25
CA ARG A 126 -6.22 -10.81 18.76
C ARG A 126 -6.54 -11.86 17.70
N PHE A 127 -6.92 -11.44 16.49
CA PHE A 127 -7.29 -12.35 15.41
C PHE A 127 -6.14 -13.26 14.98
N TYR A 128 -4.93 -12.72 14.87
CA TYR A 128 -3.77 -13.52 14.48
C TYR A 128 -3.15 -14.28 15.66
N ALA A 129 -3.28 -13.80 16.90
CA ALA A 129 -2.87 -14.56 18.09
C ALA A 129 -3.71 -15.83 18.30
N LEU A 130 -5.01 -15.81 17.96
CA LEU A 130 -5.90 -16.97 18.04
C LEU A 130 -5.64 -18.05 16.97
N ARG A 131 -4.66 -17.84 16.08
CA ARG A 131 -4.34 -18.77 14.98
C ARG A 131 -3.05 -19.58 15.21
N TRP A 132 -2.47 -19.45 16.41
CA TRP A 132 -1.33 -20.21 16.93
C TRP A 132 -1.74 -20.85 18.26
#